data_AF-A0A2I4BTD6-F1
#
_entry.id   AF-A0A2I4BTD6-F1
#
_cell.length_a   1.000
_cell.length_b   1.000
_cell.length_c   1.000
_cell.angle_alpha   90.00
_cell.angle_beta   90.00
_cell.angle_gamma   90.00
#
_symmetry.space_group_name_H-M   'P 1'
#
loop_
_entity.id
_entity.type
_entity.pdbx_description
1 polymer ?
#
loop_
_entity_poly.entity_id
_entity_poly.type
_entity_poly.pdbx_seq_one_letter_code
_entity_poly.pdbx_strand_id
1 'polypeptide(L)'
;MLLRLIFRSMSSSLPRYVVWESEGLVAYLNPRPWTPGSVILESSAPGSPGGSIFHLNQSEYLSWLLGARAVAELLCDRLGVRRCALVSRPHRDRPAQIRVLPLHGLDAEWCPHLAGEEEHNAHDPGFCTSKTAPRWSESNLNEIQTRIRAKLPSPDAPPDLTFLGDDPDHPGLFSRIVRGEEQQWRVWEDENHVAFLTPFPNSPGFTVLVPRRPLTSDIFKLEKADYEALVLATRKVSRLLEEGLGAWGVGLIFEGYEIDYAHAKLIPLVQSSLLGAEHTVTKSQPPLFHPTYPGYVTSEDGPEASSENLKKLHAGITQT
;
A
#
# COMPACT_ATOMS: atom_id res chain seq x y z
N MET A 1 13.46 -39.39 -39.40
CA MET A 1 12.66 -38.16 -39.34
C MET A 1 11.72 -38.29 -38.13
N LEU A 2 12.21 -37.89 -36.95
CA LEU A 2 11.56 -38.16 -35.67
C LEU A 2 10.59 -37.01 -35.33
N LEU A 3 9.30 -37.32 -35.25
CA LEU A 3 8.23 -36.39 -34.91
C LEU A 3 8.31 -36.06 -33.40
N ARG A 4 8.82 -34.87 -33.03
CA ARG A 4 8.75 -34.37 -31.65
C ARG A 4 7.31 -33.92 -31.37
N LEU A 5 6.58 -34.70 -30.58
CA LEU A 5 5.38 -34.21 -29.91
C LEU A 5 5.80 -33.09 -28.94
N ILE A 6 5.45 -31.86 -29.30
CA ILE A 6 5.51 -30.73 -28.39
C ILE A 6 4.34 -30.91 -27.41
N PHE A 7 4.64 -31.38 -26.20
CA PHE A 7 3.72 -31.26 -25.08
C PHE A 7 3.53 -29.76 -24.79
N ARG A 8 2.44 -29.18 -25.31
CA ARG A 8 1.90 -27.93 -24.79
C ARG A 8 1.52 -28.22 -23.33
N SER A 9 2.29 -27.66 -22.40
CA SER A 9 1.89 -27.53 -21.01
C SER A 9 0.51 -26.88 -20.98
N MET A 10 -0.50 -27.64 -20.51
CA MET A 10 -1.81 -27.10 -20.23
C MET A 10 -1.69 -26.26 -18.96
N SER A 11 -1.34 -24.98 -19.11
CA SER A 11 -1.63 -23.99 -18.07
C SER A 11 -3.14 -23.89 -17.99
N SER A 12 -3.74 -24.51 -16.97
CA SER A 12 -5.11 -24.25 -16.58
C SER A 12 -5.19 -22.79 -16.13
N SER A 13 -5.48 -21.88 -17.05
CA SER A 13 -5.79 -20.50 -16.70
C SER A 13 -7.08 -20.53 -15.88
N LEU A 14 -6.95 -20.45 -14.55
CA LEU A 14 -8.09 -20.24 -13.67
C LEU A 14 -8.94 -19.08 -14.23
N PRO A 15 -10.27 -19.23 -14.30
CA PRO A 15 -11.13 -18.19 -14.84
C PRO A 15 -10.95 -16.90 -14.02
N ARG A 16 -10.63 -15.80 -14.70
CA ARG A 16 -10.57 -14.47 -14.10
C ARG A 16 -11.99 -13.92 -13.99
N TYR A 17 -12.45 -13.72 -12.76
CA TYR A 17 -13.74 -13.10 -12.48
C TYR A 17 -13.62 -11.57 -12.54
N VAL A 18 -13.61 -11.03 -13.76
CA VAL A 18 -13.47 -9.59 -14.03
C VAL A 18 -14.67 -8.81 -13.50
N VAL A 19 -14.41 -7.80 -12.68
CA VAL A 19 -15.43 -6.95 -12.04
C VAL A 19 -15.44 -5.52 -12.57
N TRP A 20 -14.34 -5.07 -13.17
CA TRP A 20 -14.20 -3.73 -13.72
C TRP A 20 -13.11 -3.70 -14.78
N GLU A 21 -13.31 -2.90 -15.83
CA GLU A 21 -12.36 -2.68 -16.92
C GLU A 21 -12.37 -1.20 -17.33
N SER A 22 -11.20 -0.71 -17.75
CA SER A 22 -11.03 0.60 -18.39
C SER A 22 -9.89 0.49 -19.40
N GLU A 23 -9.67 1.53 -20.20
CA GLU A 23 -8.59 1.58 -21.19
C GLU A 23 -7.24 1.20 -20.55
N GLY A 24 -6.70 0.04 -20.95
CA GLY A 24 -5.41 -0.49 -20.48
C GLY A 24 -5.41 -1.18 -19.11
N LEU A 25 -6.55 -1.22 -18.38
CA LEU A 25 -6.63 -1.77 -17.03
C LEU A 25 -7.77 -2.78 -16.86
N VAL A 26 -7.52 -3.81 -16.07
CA VAL A 26 -8.51 -4.83 -15.70
C VAL A 26 -8.45 -5.10 -14.20
N ALA A 27 -9.61 -5.24 -13.58
CA ALA A 27 -9.75 -5.61 -12.19
C ALA A 27 -10.60 -6.87 -12.05
N TYR A 28 -10.11 -7.85 -11.29
CA TYR A 28 -10.78 -9.15 -11.09
C TYR A 28 -10.65 -9.64 -9.65
N LEU A 29 -11.58 -10.50 -9.22
CA LEU A 29 -11.54 -11.08 -7.87
C LEU A 29 -10.23 -11.86 -7.64
N ASN A 30 -9.59 -11.60 -6.50
CA ASN A 30 -8.41 -12.35 -6.09
C ASN A 30 -8.83 -13.81 -5.78
N PRO A 31 -8.24 -14.83 -6.44
CA PRO A 31 -8.54 -16.23 -6.16
C PRO A 31 -8.03 -16.71 -4.79
N ARG A 32 -7.13 -15.94 -4.17
CA ARG A 32 -6.61 -16.17 -2.80
C ARG A 32 -6.83 -14.92 -1.94
N PRO A 33 -8.09 -14.56 -1.69
CA PRO A 33 -8.44 -13.29 -1.05
C PRO A 33 -8.02 -13.31 0.43
N TRP A 34 -7.42 -12.24 0.91
CA TRP A 34 -7.17 -12.05 2.35
C TRP A 34 -8.46 -11.64 3.11
N THR A 35 -9.38 -10.95 2.42
CA THR A 35 -10.70 -10.54 2.93
C THR A 35 -11.78 -10.72 1.84
N PRO A 36 -13.06 -10.97 2.17
CA PRO A 36 -14.11 -11.17 1.17
C PRO A 36 -14.16 -10.05 0.12
N GLY A 37 -14.20 -10.41 -1.16
CA GLY A 37 -14.27 -9.44 -2.25
C GLY A 37 -12.96 -8.73 -2.58
N SER A 38 -11.80 -9.19 -2.07
CA SER A 38 -10.49 -8.69 -2.49
C SER A 38 -10.36 -8.70 -4.02
N VAL A 39 -9.92 -7.58 -4.60
CA VAL A 39 -9.73 -7.42 -6.05
C VAL A 39 -8.27 -7.13 -6.37
N ILE A 40 -7.79 -7.71 -7.47
CA ILE A 40 -6.50 -7.39 -8.09
C ILE A 40 -6.79 -6.50 -9.30
N LEU A 41 -6.15 -5.34 -9.35
CA LEU A 41 -6.08 -4.43 -10.49
C LEU A 41 -4.70 -4.55 -11.14
N GLU A 42 -4.68 -4.79 -12.44
CA GLU A 42 -3.46 -4.89 -13.25
C GLU A 42 -3.65 -4.37 -14.68
N SER A 43 -2.57 -4.34 -15.45
CA SER A 43 -2.59 -4.06 -16.90
C SER A 43 -3.44 -5.10 -17.63
N SER A 44 -4.29 -4.66 -18.56
CA SER A 44 -5.03 -5.58 -19.44
C SER A 44 -4.11 -6.25 -20.48
N ALA A 45 -2.97 -5.62 -20.81
CA ALA A 45 -1.92 -6.21 -21.62
C ALA A 45 -0.96 -7.06 -20.76
N PRO A 46 -0.44 -8.19 -21.28
CA PRO A 46 0.58 -8.97 -20.59
C PRO A 46 1.81 -8.11 -20.23
N GLY A 47 2.10 -7.98 -18.94
CA GLY A 47 3.25 -7.23 -18.44
C GLY A 47 4.54 -8.06 -18.41
N SER A 48 5.69 -7.39 -18.41
CA SER A 48 6.95 -8.03 -18.07
C SER A 48 7.01 -8.34 -16.56
N PRO A 49 7.64 -9.45 -16.14
CA PRO A 49 7.95 -9.70 -14.73
C PRO A 49 8.79 -8.56 -14.14
N GLY A 50 8.72 -8.36 -12.82
CA GLY A 50 9.51 -7.31 -12.15
C GLY A 50 8.73 -6.02 -11.90
N GLY A 51 7.42 -6.09 -11.70
CA GLY A 51 6.56 -4.91 -11.67
C GLY A 51 6.48 -4.20 -10.33
N SER A 52 6.69 -2.88 -10.36
CA SER A 52 6.35 -1.92 -9.31
C SER A 52 5.48 -0.83 -9.92
N ILE A 53 4.40 -0.44 -9.23
CA ILE A 53 3.57 0.68 -9.71
C ILE A 53 4.37 1.99 -9.75
N PHE A 54 5.38 2.15 -8.88
CA PHE A 54 6.20 3.36 -8.83
C PHE A 54 7.19 3.49 -10.01
N HIS A 55 7.47 2.39 -10.71
CA HIS A 55 8.33 2.36 -11.90
C HIS A 55 7.55 2.65 -13.19
N LEU A 56 6.22 2.72 -13.12
CA LEU A 56 5.39 3.20 -14.24
C LEU A 56 5.70 4.67 -14.56
N ASN A 57 5.42 5.07 -15.81
CA ASN A 57 5.45 6.48 -16.15
C ASN A 57 4.37 7.24 -15.37
N GLN A 58 4.49 8.56 -15.23
CA GLN A 58 3.62 9.32 -14.34
C GLN A 58 2.14 9.25 -14.73
N SER A 59 1.84 9.26 -16.03
CA SER A 59 0.46 9.18 -16.53
C SER A 59 -0.15 7.81 -16.29
N GLU A 60 0.62 6.74 -16.52
CA GLU A 60 0.21 5.37 -16.20
C GLU A 60 -0.03 5.20 -14.71
N TYR A 61 0.94 5.61 -13.89
CA TYR A 61 0.82 5.56 -12.44
C TYR A 61 -0.47 6.25 -11.96
N LEU A 62 -0.73 7.47 -12.45
CA LEU A 62 -1.95 8.20 -12.10
C LEU A 62 -3.22 7.45 -12.53
N SER A 63 -3.23 6.92 -13.76
CA SER A 63 -4.35 6.13 -14.29
C SER A 63 -4.62 4.88 -13.43
N TRP A 64 -3.57 4.18 -13.00
CA TRP A 64 -3.70 3.01 -12.12
C TRP A 64 -4.32 3.35 -10.76
N LEU A 65 -3.91 4.46 -10.15
CA LEU A 65 -4.45 4.89 -8.86
C LEU A 65 -5.90 5.37 -8.98
N LEU A 66 -6.23 6.11 -10.05
CA LEU A 66 -7.61 6.47 -10.36
C LEU A 66 -8.48 5.23 -10.64
N GLY A 67 -7.94 4.21 -11.32
CA GLY A 67 -8.61 2.92 -11.49
C GLY A 67 -8.85 2.20 -10.16
N ALA A 68 -7.87 2.21 -9.26
CA ALA A 68 -8.03 1.64 -7.93
C ALA A 68 -9.12 2.36 -7.11
N ARG A 69 -9.22 3.69 -7.26
CA ARG A 69 -10.30 4.49 -6.67
C ARG A 69 -11.67 4.09 -7.23
N ALA A 70 -11.81 3.97 -8.54
CA ALA A 70 -13.07 3.54 -9.16
C ALA A 70 -13.48 2.12 -8.71
N VAL A 71 -12.52 1.20 -8.60
CA VAL A 71 -12.74 -0.16 -8.08
C VAL A 71 -13.17 -0.12 -6.62
N ALA A 72 -12.54 0.71 -5.78
CA ALA A 72 -12.91 0.86 -4.37
C ALA A 72 -14.35 1.40 -4.22
N GLU A 73 -14.74 2.40 -5.01
CA GLU A 73 -16.11 2.94 -5.05
C GLU A 73 -17.13 1.87 -5.44
N LEU A 74 -16.84 1.09 -6.50
CA LEU A 74 -17.66 -0.05 -6.91
C LEU A 74 -17.81 -1.09 -5.79
N LEU A 75 -16.71 -1.48 -5.14
CA LEU A 75 -16.75 -2.49 -4.09
C LEU A 75 -17.53 -2.01 -2.85
N CYS A 76 -17.39 -0.73 -2.47
CA CYS A 76 -18.15 -0.16 -1.37
C CYS A 76 -19.66 -0.21 -1.64
N ASP A 77 -20.09 0.20 -2.83
CA ASP A 77 -21.50 0.16 -3.24
C ASP A 77 -22.05 -1.26 -3.26
N ARG A 78 -21.32 -2.19 -3.88
CA ARG A 78 -21.85 -3.52 -4.22
C ARG A 78 -21.72 -4.55 -3.11
N LEU A 79 -20.76 -4.38 -2.21
CA LEU A 79 -20.55 -5.24 -1.06
C LEU A 79 -21.12 -4.64 0.24
N GLY A 80 -21.61 -3.40 0.20
CA GLY A 80 -22.11 -2.70 1.39
C GLY A 80 -21.03 -2.42 2.43
N VAL A 81 -19.75 -2.44 2.03
CA VAL A 81 -18.65 -2.04 2.91
C VAL A 81 -18.51 -0.52 2.90
N ARG A 82 -18.11 0.06 4.03
CA ARG A 82 -17.95 1.52 4.14
C ARG A 82 -16.70 2.04 3.47
N ARG A 83 -15.64 1.22 3.46
CA ARG A 83 -14.31 1.61 2.98
C ARG A 83 -13.60 0.41 2.35
N CYS A 84 -12.71 0.71 1.41
CA CYS A 84 -11.69 -0.22 0.96
C CYS A 84 -10.29 0.30 1.32
N ALA A 85 -9.37 -0.61 1.58
CA ALA A 85 -7.94 -0.33 1.64
C ALA A 85 -7.28 -0.56 0.28
N LEU A 86 -6.10 0.01 0.10
CA LEU A 86 -5.20 -0.23 -1.02
C LEU A 86 -3.92 -0.87 -0.51
N VAL A 87 -3.46 -1.93 -1.15
CA VAL A 87 -2.11 -2.48 -0.95
C VAL A 87 -1.46 -2.72 -2.29
N SER A 88 -0.29 -2.13 -2.54
CA SER A 88 0.57 -2.49 -3.67
C SER A 88 1.93 -2.88 -3.14
N ARG A 89 2.42 -4.04 -3.60
CA ARG A 89 3.76 -4.53 -3.30
C ARG A 89 4.46 -4.81 -4.64
N PRO A 90 5.69 -4.32 -4.84
CA PRO A 90 6.51 -4.72 -5.97
C PRO A 90 6.75 -6.22 -6.01
N HIS A 91 6.81 -6.81 -7.21
CA HIS A 91 7.11 -8.23 -7.41
C HIS A 91 8.28 -8.39 -8.37
N ARG A 92 9.11 -9.42 -8.17
CA ARG A 92 10.22 -9.75 -9.10
C ARG A 92 9.78 -10.66 -10.22
N ASP A 93 8.79 -11.50 -9.96
CA ASP A 93 8.31 -12.60 -10.80
C ASP A 93 6.95 -12.32 -11.45
N ARG A 94 6.30 -11.21 -11.08
CA ARG A 94 4.95 -10.84 -11.55
C ARG A 94 4.92 -9.39 -12.06
N PRO A 95 3.98 -9.07 -12.95
CA PRO A 95 3.67 -7.68 -13.31
C PRO A 95 3.25 -6.84 -12.09
N ALA A 96 3.20 -5.53 -12.27
CA ALA A 96 2.73 -4.62 -11.24
C ALA A 96 1.25 -4.90 -10.96
N GLN A 97 0.85 -4.79 -9.69
CA GLN A 97 -0.54 -4.98 -9.29
C GLN A 97 -0.89 -4.06 -8.12
N ILE A 98 -2.16 -3.69 -8.06
CA ILE A 98 -2.78 -3.06 -6.90
C ILE A 98 -3.83 -4.01 -6.36
N ARG A 99 -3.83 -4.24 -5.05
CA ARG A 99 -4.90 -4.94 -4.35
C ARG A 99 -5.83 -3.90 -3.73
N VAL A 100 -7.12 -4.00 -4.04
CA VAL A 100 -8.18 -3.24 -3.37
C VAL A 100 -8.90 -4.20 -2.43
N LEU A 101 -8.92 -3.86 -1.14
CA LEU A 101 -9.35 -4.74 -0.06
C LEU A 101 -10.58 -4.16 0.64
N PRO A 102 -11.79 -4.71 0.43
CA PRO A 102 -12.97 -4.33 1.19
C PRO A 102 -12.78 -4.50 2.70
N LEU A 103 -13.08 -3.47 3.49
CA LEU A 103 -12.97 -3.53 4.95
C LEU A 103 -14.34 -3.83 5.56
N HIS A 104 -14.54 -5.09 5.94
CA HIS A 104 -15.81 -5.60 6.49
C HIS A 104 -15.90 -5.40 8.01
N GLY A 105 -17.12 -5.28 8.53
CA GLY A 105 -17.37 -5.24 9.99
C GLY A 105 -17.05 -3.92 10.68
N LEU A 106 -16.94 -2.83 9.92
CA LEU A 106 -16.72 -1.47 10.44
C LEU A 106 -18.03 -0.78 10.81
N ASP A 107 -18.00 -0.04 11.92
CA ASP A 107 -19.10 0.79 12.37
C ASP A 107 -19.31 2.04 11.50
N ALA A 108 -20.43 2.74 11.73
CA ALA A 108 -20.76 3.96 10.99
C ALA A 108 -19.89 5.15 11.35
N GLU A 109 -19.59 5.29 12.64
CA GLU A 109 -18.70 6.30 13.15
C GLU A 109 -17.26 5.77 13.09
N TRP A 110 -16.33 6.64 12.69
CA TRP A 110 -14.93 6.27 12.69
C TRP A 110 -14.42 6.11 14.12
N CYS A 111 -13.74 5.01 14.39
CA CYS A 111 -12.94 4.83 15.59
C CYS A 111 -11.61 4.14 15.24
N PRO A 112 -10.56 4.31 16.06
CA PRO A 112 -9.30 3.63 15.83
C PRO A 112 -9.47 2.11 15.90
N HIS A 113 -8.97 1.40 14.88
CA HIS A 113 -8.90 -0.06 14.85
C HIS A 113 -7.44 -0.48 14.68
N LEU A 114 -6.82 -0.92 15.78
CA LEU A 114 -5.42 -1.32 15.82
C LEU A 114 -5.29 -2.84 15.80
N ALA A 115 -4.27 -3.34 15.12
CA ALA A 115 -3.93 -4.76 15.16
C ALA A 115 -3.60 -5.21 16.59
N GLY A 116 -4.06 -6.39 16.97
CA GLY A 116 -3.74 -6.99 18.28
C GLY A 116 -2.30 -7.50 18.41
N GLU A 117 -1.56 -7.55 17.31
CA GLU A 117 -0.20 -8.07 17.24
C GLU A 117 0.72 -7.11 16.48
N GLU A 118 1.97 -7.02 16.94
CA GLU A 118 3.04 -6.29 16.27
C GLU A 118 3.77 -7.17 15.24
N GLU A 119 4.38 -6.54 14.24
CA GLU A 119 5.19 -7.20 13.21
C GLU A 119 6.50 -6.44 13.02
N HIS A 120 7.64 -7.12 12.96
CA HIS A 120 8.93 -6.47 12.76
C HIS A 120 9.85 -7.30 11.87
N ASN A 121 10.30 -6.68 10.78
CA ASN A 121 11.17 -7.31 9.80
C ASN A 121 12.36 -6.40 9.50
N ALA A 122 13.57 -6.88 9.81
CA ALA A 122 14.80 -6.16 9.51
C ALA A 122 15.10 -6.09 8.00
N HIS A 123 14.54 -7.02 7.23
CA HIS A 123 14.67 -7.14 5.78
C HIS A 123 13.33 -7.50 5.17
N ASP A 124 13.19 -7.37 3.86
CA ASP A 124 11.99 -7.74 3.13
C ASP A 124 11.53 -9.18 3.41
N PRO A 125 10.38 -9.40 4.09
CA PRO A 125 9.89 -10.72 4.46
C PRO A 125 9.10 -11.41 3.35
N GLY A 126 8.96 -10.78 2.17
CA GLY A 126 8.14 -11.30 1.08
C GLY A 126 6.72 -10.75 1.04
N PHE A 127 6.32 -9.93 2.01
CA PHE A 127 5.03 -9.22 2.06
C PHE A 127 5.17 -7.81 2.65
N CYS A 128 4.12 -6.99 2.50
CA CYS A 128 3.97 -5.70 3.16
C CYS A 128 2.75 -5.75 4.08
N THR A 129 2.82 -5.17 5.26
CA THR A 129 1.69 -5.07 6.19
C THR A 129 1.64 -3.69 6.83
N SER A 130 0.46 -3.26 7.27
CA SER A 130 0.30 -2.01 8.02
C SER A 130 0.52 -2.14 9.53
N LYS A 131 0.69 -3.37 10.05
CA LYS A 131 0.97 -3.61 11.48
C LYS A 131 2.13 -2.74 11.99
N THR A 132 2.01 -2.22 13.20
CA THR A 132 3.10 -1.50 13.88
C THR A 132 4.11 -2.46 14.49
N ALA A 133 5.25 -1.91 14.92
CA ALA A 133 6.30 -2.62 15.64
C ALA A 133 6.65 -1.88 16.94
N PRO A 134 7.48 -2.48 17.83
CA PRO A 134 8.04 -1.74 18.95
C PRO A 134 8.75 -0.45 18.51
N ARG A 135 8.73 0.55 19.39
CA ARG A 135 9.37 1.85 19.11
C ARG A 135 10.86 1.68 18.85
N TRP A 136 11.34 2.26 17.75
CA TRP A 136 12.77 2.35 17.47
C TRP A 136 13.47 3.44 18.28
N SER A 137 14.79 3.25 18.50
CA SER A 137 15.62 4.28 19.12
C SER A 137 15.75 5.50 18.21
N GLU A 138 15.93 6.67 18.82
CA GLU A 138 16.16 7.91 18.07
C GLU A 138 17.41 7.81 17.19
N SER A 139 18.46 7.13 17.65
CA SER A 139 19.68 6.91 16.89
C SER A 139 19.41 6.15 15.58
N ASN A 140 18.60 5.08 15.63
CA ASN A 140 18.25 4.30 14.44
C ASN A 140 17.42 5.14 13.47
N LEU A 141 16.45 5.91 13.99
CA LEU A 141 15.61 6.79 13.17
C LEU A 141 16.43 7.92 12.53
N ASN A 142 17.35 8.53 13.27
CA ASN A 142 18.25 9.58 12.77
C ASN A 142 19.20 9.05 11.67
N GLU A 143 19.73 7.84 11.82
CA GLU A 143 20.59 7.21 10.81
C GLU A 143 19.81 7.00 9.49
N ILE A 144 18.63 6.39 9.58
CA ILE A 144 17.77 6.15 8.40
C ILE A 144 17.33 7.46 7.76
N GLN A 145 16.91 8.45 8.56
CA GLN A 145 16.54 9.77 8.08
C GLN A 145 17.70 10.42 7.32
N THR A 146 18.92 10.36 7.87
CA THR A 146 20.13 10.93 7.24
C THR A 146 20.39 10.27 5.89
N ARG A 147 20.31 8.95 5.80
CA ARG A 147 20.51 8.20 4.55
C ARG A 147 19.50 8.60 3.46
N ILE A 148 18.23 8.78 3.83
CA ILE A 148 17.18 9.19 2.89
C ILE A 148 17.38 10.64 2.47
N ARG A 149 17.57 11.55 3.44
CA ARG A 149 17.75 12.99 3.17
C ARG A 149 19.00 13.31 2.38
N ALA A 150 20.06 12.49 2.47
CA ALA A 150 21.27 12.64 1.67
C ALA A 150 21.02 12.57 0.14
N LYS A 151 19.84 12.11 -0.29
CA LYS A 151 19.42 12.10 -1.71
C LYS A 151 18.61 13.33 -2.12
N LEU A 152 18.25 14.21 -1.18
CA LEU A 152 17.59 15.46 -1.48
C LEU A 152 18.59 16.49 -2.06
N PRO A 153 18.11 17.46 -2.85
CA PRO A 153 18.93 18.59 -3.28
C PRO A 153 19.48 19.43 -2.11
N SER A 154 18.74 19.50 -1.00
CA SER A 154 19.16 20.19 0.23
C SER A 154 18.91 19.30 1.45
N PRO A 155 19.84 18.37 1.78
CA PRO A 155 19.67 17.42 2.89
C PRO A 155 19.51 18.08 4.26
N ASP A 156 20.11 19.25 4.46
CA ASP A 156 20.15 19.95 5.75
C ASP A 156 19.15 21.10 5.85
N ALA A 157 18.25 21.26 4.86
CA ALA A 157 17.22 22.28 4.92
C ALA A 157 16.34 22.12 6.18
N PRO A 158 16.09 23.19 6.94
CA PRO A 158 15.18 23.14 8.07
C PRO A 158 13.77 22.76 7.59
N PRO A 159 12.97 22.05 8.41
CA PRO A 159 11.63 21.65 8.01
C PRO A 159 10.73 22.87 7.85
N ASP A 160 9.95 22.90 6.77
CA ASP A 160 8.89 23.89 6.59
C ASP A 160 7.68 23.51 7.48
N LEU A 161 7.43 24.30 8.53
CA LEU A 161 6.36 24.03 9.50
C LEU A 161 4.99 24.56 9.07
N THR A 162 4.83 24.98 7.81
CA THR A 162 3.56 25.46 7.26
C THR A 162 2.48 24.39 7.38
N PHE A 163 1.40 24.74 8.08
CA PHE A 163 0.21 23.91 8.26
C PHE A 163 -0.98 24.58 7.55
N LEU A 164 -1.73 23.80 6.78
CA LEU A 164 -2.77 24.30 5.87
C LEU A 164 -4.18 23.89 6.32
N GLY A 165 -4.37 23.62 7.61
CA GLY A 165 -5.68 23.33 8.18
C GLY A 165 -6.51 24.58 8.43
N ASP A 166 -7.83 24.46 8.28
CA ASP A 166 -8.78 25.55 8.54
C ASP A 166 -8.75 25.99 10.01
N ASP A 167 -8.55 25.04 10.93
CA ASP A 167 -8.27 25.29 12.35
C ASP A 167 -6.73 25.24 12.57
N PRO A 168 -6.04 26.38 12.78
CA PRO A 168 -4.59 26.41 12.91
C PRO A 168 -4.08 25.57 14.09
N ASP A 169 -4.90 25.41 15.14
CA ASP A 169 -4.57 24.69 16.37
C ASP A 169 -5.13 23.25 16.38
N HIS A 170 -5.53 22.73 15.22
CA HIS A 170 -6.15 21.40 15.11
C HIS A 170 -5.36 20.35 15.91
N PRO A 171 -6.02 19.62 16.84
CA PRO A 171 -5.32 18.85 17.87
C PRO A 171 -4.83 17.48 17.38
N GLY A 172 -5.13 17.06 16.17
CA GLY A 172 -4.74 15.74 15.64
C GLY A 172 -3.23 15.52 15.58
N LEU A 173 -2.77 14.29 15.83
CA LEU A 173 -1.33 13.96 15.91
C LEU A 173 -0.55 14.41 14.67
N PHE A 174 -1.07 14.15 13.47
CA PHE A 174 -0.39 14.56 12.23
C PHE A 174 -0.39 16.08 12.03
N SER A 175 -1.41 16.81 12.47
CA SER A 175 -1.39 18.28 12.49
C SER A 175 -0.24 18.80 13.35
N ARG A 176 -0.06 18.24 14.55
CA ARG A 176 1.04 18.58 15.47
C ARG A 176 2.42 18.23 14.89
N ILE A 177 2.55 17.09 14.19
CA ILE A 177 3.78 16.73 13.47
C ILE A 177 4.09 17.72 12.33
N VAL A 178 3.10 18.11 11.53
CA VAL A 178 3.29 19.09 10.44
C VAL A 178 3.79 20.43 11.00
N ARG A 179 3.21 20.90 12.11
CA ARG A 179 3.63 22.12 12.83
C ARG A 179 4.93 21.99 13.63
N GLY A 180 5.49 20.79 13.74
CA GLY A 180 6.74 20.54 14.47
C GLY A 180 6.61 20.58 15.99
N GLU A 181 5.41 20.40 16.51
CA GLU A 181 5.11 20.31 17.95
C GLU A 181 5.49 18.93 18.53
N GLU A 182 5.63 17.94 17.66
CA GLU A 182 6.01 16.57 18.00
C GLU A 182 7.44 16.28 17.52
N GLN A 183 8.11 15.36 18.22
CA GLN A 183 9.35 14.79 17.72
C GLN A 183 9.10 14.08 16.38
N GLN A 184 9.88 14.42 15.36
CA GLN A 184 9.66 13.95 13.99
C GLN A 184 10.97 13.66 13.27
N TRP A 185 10.91 12.71 12.34
CA TRP A 185 12.00 12.35 11.44
C TRP A 185 11.57 12.59 9.99
N ARG A 186 11.39 13.87 9.64
CA ARG A 186 10.95 14.30 8.31
C ARG A 186 11.99 13.97 7.25
N VAL A 187 11.60 13.24 6.23
CA VAL A 187 12.48 12.75 5.15
C VAL A 187 12.26 13.46 3.82
N TRP A 188 11.08 14.04 3.61
CA TRP A 188 10.74 14.77 2.40
C TRP A 188 9.53 15.68 2.66
N GLU A 189 9.41 16.76 1.90
CA GLU A 189 8.24 17.64 1.90
C GLU A 189 8.11 18.40 0.58
N ASP A 190 6.90 18.89 0.31
CA ASP A 190 6.63 19.92 -0.68
C ASP A 190 5.62 20.94 -0.15
N GLU A 191 5.10 21.80 -1.03
CA GLU A 191 4.13 22.85 -0.69
C GLU A 191 2.86 22.30 -0.03
N ASN A 192 2.48 21.04 -0.29
CA ASN A 192 1.21 20.47 0.14
C ASN A 192 1.35 19.25 1.03
N HIS A 193 2.53 18.62 1.12
CA HIS A 193 2.71 17.35 1.81
C HIS A 193 3.98 17.26 2.62
N VAL A 194 3.96 16.37 3.62
CA VAL A 194 5.08 16.05 4.50
C VAL A 194 5.22 14.53 4.62
N ALA A 195 6.43 14.00 4.43
CA ALA A 195 6.77 12.61 4.68
C ALA A 195 7.75 12.48 5.85
N PHE A 196 7.46 11.59 6.79
CA PHE A 196 8.27 11.35 7.98
C PHE A 196 8.32 9.87 8.34
N LEU A 197 9.39 9.44 9.02
CA LEU A 197 9.48 8.07 9.53
C LEU A 197 8.51 7.86 10.69
N THR A 198 7.80 6.73 10.71
CA THR A 198 7.10 6.31 11.92
C THR A 198 8.12 5.85 12.96
N PRO A 199 7.95 6.20 14.26
CA PRO A 199 8.80 5.66 15.31
C PRO A 199 8.48 4.20 15.64
N PHE A 200 7.42 3.61 15.08
CA PHE A 200 6.99 2.22 15.25
C PHE A 200 7.13 1.38 13.95
N PRO A 201 8.32 1.33 13.31
CA PRO A 201 8.45 0.79 11.97
C PRO A 201 8.53 -0.75 11.97
N ASN A 202 7.63 -1.39 11.21
CA ASN A 202 7.72 -2.82 10.90
C ASN A 202 8.80 -3.17 9.88
N SER A 203 9.39 -2.17 9.21
CA SER A 203 10.48 -2.30 8.23
C SER A 203 11.34 -1.04 8.24
N PRO A 204 12.67 -1.13 8.03
CA PRO A 204 13.53 0.04 7.94
C PRO A 204 13.05 1.06 6.91
N GLY A 205 12.90 2.31 7.34
CA GLY A 205 12.45 3.39 6.45
C GLY A 205 10.94 3.45 6.22
N PHE A 206 10.12 2.72 6.98
CA PHE A 206 8.67 2.89 6.97
C PHE A 206 8.33 4.37 7.15
N THR A 207 7.82 4.96 6.07
CA THR A 207 7.50 6.37 5.95
C THR A 207 5.99 6.58 5.89
N VAL A 208 5.50 7.56 6.64
CA VAL A 208 4.13 8.06 6.57
C VAL A 208 4.15 9.38 5.82
N LEU A 209 3.36 9.49 4.75
CA LEU A 209 3.17 10.69 3.96
C LEU A 209 1.76 11.24 4.19
N VAL A 210 1.69 12.52 4.57
CA VAL A 210 0.44 13.21 4.90
C VAL A 210 0.35 14.54 4.14
N PRO A 211 -0.86 15.01 3.78
CA PRO A 211 -1.08 16.40 3.38
C PRO A 211 -0.84 17.34 4.57
N ARG A 212 -0.44 18.59 4.30
CA ARG A 212 -0.32 19.67 5.31
C ARG A 212 -1.67 20.15 5.81
N ARG A 213 -2.74 19.90 5.05
CA ARG A 213 -4.12 20.16 5.43
C ARG A 213 -4.75 18.88 5.99
N PRO A 214 -5.48 18.94 7.13
CA PRO A 214 -6.27 17.81 7.60
C PRO A 214 -7.31 17.41 6.56
N LEU A 215 -7.26 16.14 6.17
CA LEU A 215 -8.17 15.50 5.23
C LEU A 215 -8.65 14.18 5.83
N THR A 216 -9.82 13.69 5.40
CA THR A 216 -10.34 12.40 5.89
C THR A 216 -9.33 11.27 5.69
N SER A 217 -9.27 10.33 6.63
CA SER A 217 -8.47 9.11 6.50
C SER A 217 -8.91 8.20 5.35
N ASP A 218 -10.14 8.36 4.84
CA ASP A 218 -10.62 7.65 3.67
C ASP A 218 -10.03 8.25 2.38
N ILE A 219 -8.84 7.80 2.00
CA ILE A 219 -8.12 8.34 0.85
C ILE A 219 -8.95 8.24 -0.45
N PHE A 220 -9.78 7.22 -0.62
CA PHE A 220 -10.61 7.09 -1.83
C PHE A 220 -11.77 8.09 -1.88
N LYS A 221 -12.13 8.71 -0.75
CA LYS A 221 -13.16 9.75 -0.66
C LYS A 221 -12.61 11.18 -0.77
N LEU A 222 -11.30 11.36 -0.90
CA LEU A 222 -10.72 12.69 -1.11
C LEU A 222 -11.24 13.33 -2.40
N GLU A 223 -11.30 14.66 -2.41
CA GLU A 223 -11.52 15.41 -3.64
C GLU A 223 -10.46 15.03 -4.68
N LYS A 224 -10.85 15.05 -5.96
CA LYS A 224 -10.00 14.52 -7.03
C LYS A 224 -8.61 15.17 -7.04
N ALA A 225 -8.53 16.48 -6.90
CA ALA A 225 -7.26 17.21 -6.88
C ALA A 225 -6.36 16.80 -5.70
N ASP A 226 -6.93 16.63 -4.51
CA ASP A 226 -6.19 16.19 -3.32
C ASP A 226 -5.68 14.75 -3.48
N TYR A 227 -6.53 13.87 -4.03
CA TYR A 227 -6.16 12.48 -4.32
C TYR A 227 -4.98 12.41 -5.29
N GLU A 228 -5.08 13.11 -6.43
CA GLU A 228 -4.02 13.12 -7.45
C GLU A 228 -2.71 13.71 -6.90
N ALA A 229 -2.78 14.80 -6.13
CA ALA A 229 -1.62 15.41 -5.50
C ALA A 229 -0.95 14.45 -4.49
N LEU A 230 -1.74 13.78 -3.65
CA LEU A 230 -1.23 12.82 -2.67
C LEU A 230 -0.56 11.62 -3.34
N VAL A 231 -1.19 10.99 -4.33
CA VAL A 231 -0.57 9.83 -4.99
C VAL A 231 0.70 10.21 -5.74
N LEU A 232 0.74 11.37 -6.41
CA LEU A 232 1.95 11.86 -7.05
C LEU A 232 3.08 12.14 -6.05
N ALA A 233 2.74 12.65 -4.85
CA ALA A 233 3.69 12.78 -3.76
C ALA A 233 4.22 11.40 -3.30
N THR A 234 3.36 10.36 -3.20
CA THR A 234 3.84 9.00 -2.84
C THR A 234 4.88 8.48 -3.83
N ARG A 235 4.74 8.77 -5.13
CA ARG A 235 5.72 8.38 -6.17
C ARG A 235 7.04 9.13 -6.06
N LYS A 236 7.03 10.40 -5.62
CA LYS A 236 8.28 11.15 -5.35
C LYS A 236 9.01 10.53 -4.16
N VAL A 237 8.28 10.29 -3.07
CA VAL A 237 8.85 9.73 -1.83
C VAL A 237 9.32 8.29 -2.05
N SER A 238 8.60 7.46 -2.81
CA SER A 238 9.03 6.08 -3.09
C SER A 238 10.41 6.02 -3.74
N ARG A 239 10.67 6.88 -4.73
CA ARG A 239 11.98 6.96 -5.42
C ARG A 239 13.09 7.40 -4.47
N LEU A 240 12.80 8.38 -3.62
CA LEU A 240 13.73 8.83 -2.59
C LEU A 240 14.09 7.71 -1.61
N LEU A 241 13.11 6.89 -1.22
CA LEU A 241 13.31 5.74 -0.35
C LEU A 241 14.11 4.62 -1.02
N GLU A 242 13.82 4.30 -2.30
CA GLU A 242 14.59 3.33 -3.09
C GLU A 242 16.06 3.74 -3.17
N GLU A 243 16.34 5.00 -3.54
CA GLU A 243 17.70 5.53 -3.67
C GLU A 243 18.43 5.67 -2.33
N GLY A 244 17.75 6.17 -1.30
CA GLY A 244 18.35 6.44 0.01
C GLY A 244 18.69 5.17 0.80
N LEU A 245 17.88 4.13 0.63
CA LEU A 245 18.02 2.89 1.40
C LEU A 245 18.58 1.73 0.59
N GLY A 246 18.72 1.88 -0.73
CA GLY A 246 19.04 0.76 -1.61
C GLY A 246 17.93 -0.29 -1.64
N ALA A 247 16.68 0.14 -1.43
CA ALA A 247 15.54 -0.75 -1.49
C ALA A 247 15.27 -1.12 -2.95
N TRP A 248 14.96 -2.39 -3.21
CA TRP A 248 14.69 -2.85 -4.58
C TRP A 248 13.29 -2.47 -5.07
N GLY A 249 12.44 -2.02 -4.15
CA GLY A 249 11.10 -1.51 -4.40
C GLY A 249 10.51 -0.93 -3.12
N VAL A 250 9.36 -0.28 -3.24
CA VAL A 250 8.58 0.26 -2.10
C VAL A 250 7.14 -0.20 -2.21
N GLY A 251 6.60 -0.75 -1.12
CA GLY A 251 5.18 -1.02 -0.98
C GLY A 251 4.38 0.24 -0.64
N LEU A 252 3.11 0.28 -1.06
CA LEU A 252 2.16 1.35 -0.78
C LEU A 252 0.93 0.79 -0.07
N ILE A 253 0.51 1.43 1.03
CA ILE A 253 -0.73 1.10 1.73
C ILE A 253 -1.57 2.36 1.98
N PHE A 254 -2.87 2.28 1.65
CA PHE A 254 -3.93 3.17 2.13
C PHE A 254 -4.89 2.38 3.01
N GLU A 255 -5.17 2.85 4.23
CA GLU A 255 -5.97 2.12 5.21
C GLU A 255 -6.82 3.08 6.06
N GLY A 256 -6.17 4.00 6.77
CA GLY A 256 -6.84 5.12 7.41
C GLY A 256 -7.57 4.79 8.73
N TYR A 257 -7.15 3.76 9.46
CA TYR A 257 -7.85 3.33 10.69
C TYR A 257 -7.03 3.44 11.98
N GLU A 258 -5.75 3.81 11.93
CA GLU A 258 -5.02 4.17 13.16
C GLU A 258 -5.23 5.64 13.55
N ILE A 259 -5.32 6.52 12.56
CA ILE A 259 -5.44 7.98 12.75
C ILE A 259 -6.40 8.53 11.69
N ASP A 260 -7.40 9.30 12.12
CA ASP A 260 -8.37 9.92 11.21
C ASP A 260 -7.79 11.16 10.52
N TYR A 261 -6.85 10.92 9.61
CA TYR A 261 -6.18 11.93 8.80
C TYR A 261 -5.64 11.24 7.56
N ALA A 262 -5.81 11.78 6.36
CA ALA A 262 -5.29 11.15 5.12
C ALA A 262 -3.80 10.81 5.24
N HIS A 263 -3.43 9.53 5.13
CA HIS A 263 -2.03 9.13 5.22
C HIS A 263 -1.71 7.92 4.37
N ALA A 264 -0.64 8.04 3.59
CA ALA A 264 -0.08 6.97 2.80
C ALA A 264 1.10 6.35 3.54
N LYS A 265 1.15 5.01 3.58
CA LYS A 265 2.26 4.25 4.18
C LYS A 265 3.15 3.72 3.06
N LEU A 266 4.42 4.07 3.12
CA LEU A 266 5.45 3.65 2.17
C LEU A 266 6.43 2.74 2.90
N ILE A 267 6.55 1.49 2.42
CA ILE A 267 7.31 0.42 3.08
C ILE A 267 8.46 -0.01 2.15
N PRO A 268 9.70 0.44 2.40
CA PRO A 268 10.86 0.06 1.59
C PRO A 268 11.18 -1.44 1.71
N LEU A 269 11.46 -2.08 0.59
CA LEU A 269 11.86 -3.49 0.51
C LEU A 269 13.39 -3.58 0.46
N VAL A 270 14.01 -3.66 1.63
CA VAL A 270 15.46 -3.75 1.79
C VAL A 270 15.90 -5.22 1.82
N GLN A 271 16.90 -5.59 1.01
CA GLN A 271 17.45 -6.95 1.03
C GLN A 271 18.39 -7.16 2.21
N SER A 272 18.48 -8.40 2.70
CA SER A 272 19.60 -8.83 3.54
C SER A 272 20.89 -8.80 2.72
N SER A 273 21.91 -8.08 3.19
CA SER A 273 23.19 -7.91 2.50
C SER A 273 24.09 -9.16 2.53
N LEU A 274 23.56 -10.34 2.86
CA LEU A 274 24.30 -11.60 2.85
C LEU A 274 23.96 -12.42 1.60
N LEU A 275 24.81 -12.28 0.58
CA LEU A 275 25.04 -13.34 -0.42
C LEU A 275 25.51 -14.60 0.33
N GLY A 276 24.58 -15.46 0.75
CA GLY A 276 24.90 -16.73 1.41
C GLY A 276 24.30 -16.95 2.80
N ALA A 277 23.49 -16.04 3.34
CA ALA A 277 22.60 -16.42 4.42
C ALA A 277 21.51 -17.31 3.81
N GLU A 278 21.41 -18.56 4.25
CA GLU A 278 20.24 -19.39 4.00
C GLU A 278 19.01 -18.50 4.21
N HIS A 279 18.08 -18.51 3.25
CA HIS A 279 16.76 -17.97 3.48
C HIS A 279 16.23 -18.64 4.74
N THR A 280 16.35 -17.99 5.89
CA THR A 280 15.54 -18.30 7.05
C THR A 280 14.16 -17.88 6.60
N VAL A 281 13.50 -18.80 5.90
CA VAL A 281 12.07 -18.77 5.67
C VAL A 281 11.50 -18.63 7.05
N THR A 282 11.13 -17.40 7.43
CA THR A 282 10.23 -17.16 8.53
C THR A 282 9.09 -18.13 8.30
N LYS A 283 8.92 -19.10 9.21
CA LYS A 283 7.99 -20.22 9.06
C LYS A 283 6.72 -19.70 8.43
N SER A 284 6.43 -20.14 7.21
CA SER A 284 5.19 -19.83 6.49
C SER A 284 4.03 -20.08 7.44
N GLN A 285 3.48 -19.01 8.00
CA GLN A 285 2.22 -19.11 8.71
C GLN A 285 1.17 -19.53 7.67
N PRO A 286 0.19 -20.37 8.05
CA PRO A 286 -0.85 -20.75 7.11
C PRO A 286 -1.54 -19.48 6.58
N PRO A 287 -1.89 -19.40 5.29
CA PRO A 287 -2.60 -18.26 4.73
C PRO A 287 -3.83 -17.91 5.56
N LEU A 288 -3.93 -16.66 5.97
CA LEU A 288 -5.02 -16.18 6.82
C LEU A 288 -6.15 -15.58 5.97
N PHE A 289 -7.39 -15.81 6.41
CA PHE A 289 -8.59 -15.18 5.86
C PHE A 289 -9.30 -14.41 6.97
N HIS A 290 -9.61 -13.14 6.69
CA HIS A 290 -10.27 -12.25 7.64
C HIS A 290 -11.65 -11.83 7.12
N PRO A 291 -12.75 -12.45 7.63
CA PRO A 291 -14.11 -12.08 7.24
C PRO A 291 -14.49 -10.66 7.67
N THR A 292 -13.82 -10.13 8.70
CA THR A 292 -13.97 -8.77 9.23
C THR A 292 -12.59 -8.16 9.38
N TYR A 293 -12.50 -6.83 9.30
CA TYR A 293 -11.24 -6.11 9.35
C TYR A 293 -10.56 -6.28 10.73
N PRO A 294 -9.33 -6.84 10.79
CA PRO A 294 -8.66 -7.17 12.05
C PRO A 294 -7.78 -6.03 12.61
N GLY A 295 -7.88 -4.81 12.07
CA GLY A 295 -7.03 -3.68 12.47
C GLY A 295 -5.68 -3.58 11.75
N TYR A 296 -5.47 -4.34 10.68
CA TYR A 296 -4.36 -4.16 9.73
C TYR A 296 -4.75 -4.66 8.35
N VAL A 297 -3.94 -4.33 7.34
CA VAL A 297 -4.00 -4.90 5.97
C VAL A 297 -2.64 -5.40 5.53
N THR A 298 -2.61 -6.37 4.61
CA THR A 298 -1.37 -7.00 4.13
C THR A 298 -1.43 -7.31 2.64
N SER A 299 -0.26 -7.45 2.01
CA SER A 299 -0.12 -7.94 0.64
C SER A 299 -0.15 -9.47 0.54
N GLU A 300 -0.19 -10.18 1.67
CA GLU A 300 -0.24 -11.63 1.69
C GLU A 300 -1.51 -12.18 1.01
N ASP A 301 -1.38 -13.40 0.49
CA ASP A 301 -2.51 -14.17 -0.02
C ASP A 301 -3.23 -14.84 1.15
N GLY A 302 -4.56 -14.94 1.04
CA GLY A 302 -5.33 -15.83 1.89
C GLY A 302 -5.39 -17.26 1.35
N PRO A 303 -6.21 -18.13 1.95
CA PRO A 303 -6.50 -19.45 1.41
C PRO A 303 -7.20 -19.34 0.04
N GLU A 304 -7.07 -20.38 -0.78
CA GLU A 304 -7.75 -20.44 -2.08
C GLU A 304 -9.27 -20.43 -1.90
N ALA A 305 -9.94 -19.50 -2.58
CA ALA A 305 -11.38 -19.39 -2.54
C ALA A 305 -12.03 -20.46 -3.44
N SER A 306 -13.16 -21.01 -3.00
CA SER A 306 -13.92 -21.94 -3.83
C SER A 306 -14.46 -21.25 -5.08
N SER A 307 -14.51 -21.99 -6.19
CA SER A 307 -15.08 -21.49 -7.46
C SER A 307 -16.54 -21.05 -7.30
N GLU A 308 -17.31 -21.67 -6.42
CA GLU A 308 -18.69 -21.28 -6.11
C GLU A 308 -18.75 -19.93 -5.40
N ASN A 309 -17.89 -19.70 -4.39
CA ASN A 309 -17.84 -18.43 -3.67
C ASN A 309 -17.42 -17.28 -4.60
N LEU A 310 -16.41 -17.50 -5.45
CA LEU A 310 -15.97 -16.51 -6.43
C LEU A 310 -17.09 -16.17 -7.43
N LYS A 311 -17.82 -17.17 -7.95
CA LYS A 311 -18.98 -16.94 -8.84
C LYS A 311 -20.08 -16.13 -8.16
N LYS A 312 -20.40 -16.46 -6.90
CA LYS A 312 -21.44 -15.76 -6.14
C LYS A 312 -21.06 -14.29 -5.89
N LEU A 313 -19.81 -14.03 -5.45
CA LEU A 313 -19.30 -12.67 -5.26
C LEU A 313 -19.26 -11.90 -6.58
N HIS A 314 -18.79 -12.52 -7.65
CA HIS A 314 -18.72 -11.92 -8.98
C HIS A 314 -20.11 -11.51 -9.47
N ALA A 315 -21.10 -12.39 -9.35
CA ALA A 315 -22.49 -12.10 -9.66
C ALA A 315 -23.02 -10.91 -8.84
N GLY A 316 -22.78 -10.88 -7.52
CA GLY A 316 -23.20 -9.77 -6.66
C GLY A 316 -22.58 -8.42 -7.03
N ILE A 317 -21.33 -8.41 -7.50
CA ILE A 317 -20.64 -7.17 -7.90
C ILE A 317 -21.09 -6.71 -9.30
N THR A 318 -21.36 -7.63 -10.23
CA THR A 318 -21.58 -7.30 -11.65
C THR A 318 -23.06 -7.22 -12.08
N GLN A 319 -24.00 -7.78 -11.33
CA GLN A 319 -25.44 -7.76 -11.69
C GLN A 319 -26.09 -6.41 -11.37
N THR A 320 -26.28 -5.54 -12.37
CA THR A 320 -26.97 -4.24 -12.23
C THR A 320 -28.39 -4.38 -11.73
#